data_AF-A0A960VBE1-F1
#
_entry.id   AF-A0A960VBE1-F1
#
_cell.length_a   1.000
_cell.length_b   1.000
_cell.length_c   1.000
_cell.angle_alpha   90.00
_cell.angle_beta   90.00
_cell.angle_gamma   90.00
#
_symmetry.space_group_name_H-M   'P 1'
#
loop_
_entity.id
_entity.type
_entity.pdbx_description
1 polymer ?
#
loop_
_entity_poly.entity_id
_entity_poly.type
_entity_poly.pdbx_seq_one_letter_code
_entity_poly.pdbx_strand_id
1 'polypeptide(L)' 'MVISRHIKGIFRTRRTIVEILLLALFMISPWITLPSGFPMIRLDIPDRKFYFFEQVYIPQEGLILMLFLLT' A
#
# COMPACT_ATOMS: atom_id res chain seq x y z
N MET A 1 12.74 31.29 -13.74
CA MET A 1 11.86 30.10 -13.73
C MET A 1 12.56 29.03 -14.55
N VAL A 2 13.14 28.00 -13.93
CA VAL A 2 13.79 26.90 -14.66
C VAL A 2 12.69 25.97 -15.15
N ILE A 3 12.38 26.02 -16.45
CA ILE A 3 11.41 25.12 -17.06
C ILE A 3 12.14 23.80 -17.32
N SER A 4 11.85 22.79 -16.51
CA SER A 4 12.37 21.44 -16.69
C SER A 4 12.06 20.95 -18.10
N ARG A 5 13.09 20.55 -18.86
CA ARG A 5 12.94 20.01 -20.22
C ARG A 5 12.00 18.80 -20.19
N HIS A 6 11.07 18.71 -21.14
CA HIS A 6 10.17 17.56 -21.24
C HIS A 6 10.98 16.27 -21.43
N ILE A 7 10.98 15.42 -20.41
CA ILE A 7 11.65 14.12 -20.44
C ILE A 7 10.87 13.23 -21.41
N LYS A 8 11.55 12.57 -22.36
CA LYS A 8 10.97 11.63 -23.32
C LYS A 8 11.80 10.35 -23.32
N GLY A 9 11.18 9.20 -23.59
CA GLY A 9 11.87 7.92 -23.74
C GLY A 9 11.15 6.73 -23.09
N ILE A 10 11.64 5.53 -23.42
CA ILE A 10 11.04 4.26 -23.00
C ILE A 10 11.02 4.11 -21.47
N PHE A 11 12.11 4.49 -20.79
CA PHE A 11 12.19 4.42 -19.33
C PHE A 11 11.17 5.31 -18.64
N ARG A 12 10.91 6.52 -19.16
CA ARG A 12 9.86 7.40 -18.64
C ARG A 12 8.50 6.72 -18.78
N THR A 13 8.17 6.21 -19.97
CA THR A 13 6.88 5.56 -20.21
C THR A 13 6.67 4.35 -19.31
N ARG A 14 7.68 3.47 -19.18
CA ARG A 14 7.60 2.30 -18.30
C ARG A 14 7.45 2.70 -16.83
N ARG A 15 8.22 3.69 -16.36
CA ARG A 15 8.08 4.22 -15.00
C ARG A 15 6.68 4.76 -14.76
N THR A 16 6.16 5.58 -15.66
CA THR A 16 4.80 6.14 -15.55
C THR A 16 3.73 5.05 -15.54
N ILE A 17 3.89 3.98 -16.35
CA ILE A 17 2.96 2.85 -16.33
C ILE A 17 2.99 2.14 -14.98
N VAL A 18 4.18 1.83 -14.44
CA VAL A 18 4.33 1.19 -13.13
C VAL A 18 3.78 2.08 -12.02
N GLU A 19 4.03 3.38 -12.08
CA GLU A 19 3.50 4.36 -11.14
C GLU A 19 1.97 4.39 -11.15
N ILE A 20 1.35 4.47 -12.32
CA ILE A 20 -0.11 4.44 -12.47
C ILE A 20 -0.68 3.11 -11.97
N LEU A 21 -0.02 1.99 -12.28
CA LEU A 21 -0.44 0.67 -11.82
C LEU A 21 -0.40 0.57 -10.30
N LEU A 22 0.70 0.99 -9.68
CA LEU A 22 0.85 0.97 -8.22
C LEU A 22 -0.17 1.90 -7.55
N LEU A 23 -0.35 3.11 -8.08
CA LEU A 23 -1.37 4.02 -7.59
C LEU A 23 -2.77 3.40 -7.67
N ALA A 24 -3.13 2.83 -8.82
CA ALA A 24 -4.41 2.15 -8.98
C ALA A 24 -4.56 0.97 -8.00
N LEU A 25 -3.52 0.16 -7.80
CA LEU A 25 -3.55 -0.95 -6.86
C LEU A 25 -3.83 -0.46 -5.44
N PHE A 26 -3.09 0.52 -4.94
CA PHE A 26 -3.27 1.05 -3.59
C PHE A 26 -4.55 1.90 -3.44
N MET A 27 -5.00 2.55 -4.51
CA MET A 27 -6.26 3.29 -4.56
C MET A 27 -7.50 2.43 -4.83
N ILE A 28 -7.36 1.13 -5.05
CA ILE A 28 -8.52 0.23 -5.18
C ILE A 28 -8.54 -0.76 -4.02
N SER A 29 -7.37 -1.13 -3.48
CA SER A 29 -7.27 -2.15 -2.43
C SER A 29 -8.12 -1.91 -1.17
N PRO A 30 -8.25 -0.71 -0.56
CA PRO A 30 -9.10 -0.59 0.64
C PRO A 30 -10.61 -0.67 0.35
N TRP A 31 -11.03 -0.53 -0.91
CA TRP A 31 -12.45 -0.61 -1.31
C TRP A 31 -12.87 -2.02 -1.70
N ILE A 32 -11.91 -2.90 -2.01
CA ILE A 32 -12.19 -4.32 -2.26
C ILE A 32 -12.39 -5.01 -0.91
N THR A 33 -13.62 -5.45 -0.66
CA THR A 33 -13.96 -6.30 0.49
C THR A 33 -13.78 -7.77 0.12
N LEU A 34 -13.00 -8.50 0.92
CA LEU A 34 -12.80 -9.94 0.78
C LEU A 34 -14.02 -10.71 1.31
N PRO A 35 -14.16 -12.02 1.01
CA PRO A 35 -15.28 -12.85 1.47
C PRO A 35 -15.43 -12.90 3.00
N SER A 36 -14.35 -12.67 3.74
CA SER A 36 -14.34 -12.55 5.21
C SER A 36 -15.01 -11.29 5.75
N GLY A 37 -15.36 -10.33 4.88
CA GLY A 37 -15.92 -9.03 5.25
C GLY A 37 -14.87 -7.95 5.53
N PHE A 38 -13.58 -8.32 5.54
CA PHE A 38 -12.49 -7.36 5.74
C PHE A 38 -12.04 -6.71 4.41
N PRO A 39 -11.62 -5.42 4.45
CA PRO A 39 -11.03 -4.75 3.31
C PRO A 39 -9.64 -5.33 2.99
N MET A 40 -9.29 -5.41 1.70
CA MET A 40 -8.05 -6.06 1.26
C MET A 40 -6.79 -5.37 1.77
N ILE A 41 -6.68 -4.03 1.72
CA ILE A 41 -5.59 -3.32 2.43
C ILE A 41 -6.15 -2.03 2.97
N ARG A 42 -6.32 -1.91 4.30
CA ARG A 42 -6.86 -0.70 4.93
C ARG A 42 -6.23 -0.46 6.30
N LEU A 43 -5.84 0.79 6.55
CA LEU A 43 -5.46 1.25 7.88
C LEU A 43 -6.69 1.85 8.57
N ASP A 44 -7.12 1.21 9.66
CA ASP A 44 -8.18 1.70 10.52
C ASP A 44 -7.57 2.34 11.77
N ILE A 45 -7.55 3.67 11.77
CA ILE A 45 -6.95 4.49 12.84
C ILE A 45 -7.81 4.44 14.12
N PRO A 46 -9.15 4.61 14.06
CA PRO A 46 -10.00 4.49 15.24
C PRO A 46 -9.84 3.17 15.99
N ASP A 47 -9.92 2.06 15.26
CA ASP A 47 -9.86 0.73 15.86
C ASP A 47 -8.42 0.24 16.09
N ARG A 48 -7.41 1.00 15.62
CA ARG A 48 -5.98 0.65 15.64
C ARG A 48 -5.72 -0.72 15.02
N LYS A 49 -6.37 -0.98 13.88
CA LYS A 49 -6.24 -2.23 13.14
C LYS A 49 -5.69 -1.94 11.75
N PHE A 50 -4.69 -2.72 11.35
CA PHE A 50 -4.21 -2.73 9.99
C PHE A 50 -4.67 -4.01 9.30
N TYR A 51 -5.56 -3.85 8.33
CA TYR A 51 -6.06 -4.95 7.51
C TYR A 51 -5.12 -5.16 6.34
N PHE A 52 -4.57 -6.36 6.22
CA PHE A 52 -3.73 -6.79 5.12
C PHE A 52 -4.20 -8.16 4.64
N PHE A 53 -4.93 -8.14 3.55
CA PHE A 53 -5.72 -9.22 3.01
C PHE A 53 -6.68 -9.78 4.06
N GLU A 54 -6.49 -11.03 4.47
CA GLU A 54 -7.32 -11.69 5.49
C GLU A 54 -6.72 -11.58 6.90
N GLN A 55 -5.58 -10.89 7.04
CA GLN A 55 -4.86 -10.76 8.30
C GLN A 55 -5.11 -9.39 8.91
N VAL A 56 -5.31 -9.37 10.23
CA VAL A 56 -5.53 -8.16 11.02
C VAL A 56 -4.35 -7.97 11.94
N TYR A 57 -3.59 -6.90 11.73
CA TYR A 57 -2.45 -6.54 12.55
C TYR A 57 -2.86 -5.47 13.55
N ILE A 58 -2.66 -5.76 14.83
CA ILE A 58 -2.86 -4.82 15.94
C ILE A 58 -1.46 -4.32 16.34
N PRO A 59 -1.28 -3.07 16.80
CA PRO A 59 0.03 -2.52 17.15
C PRO A 59 0.83 -3.37 18.14
N GLN A 60 0.18 -4.13 19.02
CA GLN A 60 0.85 -5.06 19.95
C GLN A 60 1.57 -6.19 19.19
N GLU A 61 0.91 -6.76 18.17
CA GLU A 61 1.48 -7.81 17.34
C GLU A 61 2.60 -7.28 16.44
N GLY A 62 2.45 -6.05 15.93
CA GLY A 62 3.51 -5.39 15.14
C GLY A 62 4.81 -5.20 15.93
N LEU A 63 4.70 -4.85 17.21
CA LEU A 63 5.85 -4.70 18.10
C LEU A 63 6.54 -6.05 18.37
N ILE A 64 5.74 -7.10 18.59
CA ILE A 64 6.24 -8.48 18.75
C ILE A 64 6.91 -8.97 17.46
N LEU A 65 6.31 -8.74 16.29
CA LEU A 65 6.87 -9.11 14.99
C LEU A 65 8.19 -8.39 14.73
N MET A 66 8.27 -7.09 15.05
CA MET A 66 9.52 -6.32 14.91
C MET A 66 10.63 -6.89 15.79
N LEU A 67 10.31 -7.26 17.04
CA LEU A 67 11.27 -7.89 17.94
C LEU A 67 11.74 -9.25 17.39
N PHE A 68 10.82 -10.06 16.87
CA PHE A 68 11.14 -11.37 16.28
C PHE A 68 12.03 -11.27 15.04
N LEU A 69 11.84 -10.24 14.20
CA LEU A 69 12.66 -10.01 13.01
C LEU A 69 14.05 -9.44 13.31
N LEU A 70 14.25 -8.85 14.50
CA LEU A 70 15.50 -8.25 14.93
C LEU A 70 16.41 -9.20 15.72
N THR A 71 15.87 -10.31 16.25
CA THR A 71 16.60 -11.34 17.00
C THR A 71 16.86 -12.56 16.14
#